data_AF-A0AAE0SNB0-F1
#
_entry.id   AF-A0AAE0SNB0-F1
#
_cell.length_a   1.000
_cell.length_b   1.000
_cell.length_c   1.000
_cell.angle_alpha   90.00
_cell.angle_beta   90.00
_cell.angle_gamma   90.00
#
_symmetry.space_group_name_H-M   'P 1'
#
loop_
_entity.id
_entity.type
_entity.pdbx_description
1 polymer ?
#
loop_
_entity_poly.entity_id
_entity_poly.type
_entity_poly.pdbx_seq_one_letter_code
_entity_poly.pdbx_strand_id
1 'polypeptide(L)'
;MATEGVKEIFQDFQVYLENEQKLREDIRQAVLNIEQSAREIMTLLLSVHQQDGIKQTPSICETVSLMFHIIQEKMRSLAELVPANQYYRFNDIWRFVIQRLVFLAAFLTYLQSETLVSRNTVATLIGVKVNREDGFHLDLDDYLQGLLQLASELCFFSGISKCSSKITVLEIRDLNCTEILNKIGMDYCDPAK
;
A
#
# COMPACT_ATOMS: atom_id res chain seq x y z
N MET A 1 14.19 29.30 -43.35
CA MET A 1 14.25 27.82 -43.36
C MET A 1 14.60 27.24 -41.99
N ALA A 2 15.60 27.74 -41.25
CA ALA A 2 15.93 27.23 -39.90
C ALA A 2 14.83 27.46 -38.83
N THR A 3 14.02 28.52 -38.98
CA THR A 3 12.95 28.89 -38.03
C THR A 3 11.71 27.99 -38.12
N GLU A 4 11.43 27.41 -39.30
CA GLU A 4 10.27 26.53 -39.51
C GLU A 4 10.46 25.20 -38.77
N GLY A 5 11.63 24.57 -38.91
CA GLY A 5 11.94 23.30 -38.23
C GLY A 5 12.00 23.43 -36.70
N VAL A 6 12.43 24.58 -36.18
CA VAL A 6 12.39 24.84 -34.73
C VAL A 6 10.94 24.94 -34.24
N LYS A 7 10.05 25.59 -35.00
CA LYS A 7 8.63 25.73 -34.65
C LYS A 7 7.91 24.37 -34.64
N GLU A 8 8.18 23.51 -35.62
CA GLU A 8 7.65 22.15 -35.69
C GLU A 8 8.06 21.32 -34.46
N ILE A 9 9.34 21.37 -34.08
CA ILE A 9 9.84 20.68 -32.88
C ILE A 9 9.08 21.13 -31.62
N PHE A 10 8.92 22.44 -31.41
CA PHE A 10 8.18 22.95 -30.25
C PHE A 10 6.71 22.55 -30.27
N GLN A 11 6.09 22.46 -31.44
CA GLN A 11 4.71 22.04 -31.59
C GLN A 11 4.53 20.56 -31.23
N ASP A 12 5.43 19.68 -31.68
CA ASP A 12 5.44 18.27 -31.30
C ASP A 12 5.67 18.08 -29.80
N PHE A 13 6.60 18.83 -29.21
CA PHE A 13 6.81 18.84 -27.77
C PHE A 13 5.58 19.31 -26.99
N GLN A 14 4.87 20.32 -27.49
CA GLN A 14 3.64 20.79 -26.86
C GLN A 14 2.58 19.69 -26.84
N VAL A 15 2.34 19.01 -27.96
CA VAL A 15 1.39 17.89 -28.04
C VAL A 15 1.79 16.75 -27.09
N TYR A 16 3.08 16.45 -26.99
CA TYR A 16 3.60 15.47 -26.04
C TYR A 16 3.28 15.83 -24.58
N LEU A 17 3.53 17.09 -24.19
CA LEU A 17 3.27 17.56 -22.82
C LEU A 17 1.78 17.58 -22.49
N GLU A 18 0.93 17.99 -23.43
CA GLU A 18 -0.52 17.98 -23.26
C GLU A 18 -1.04 16.55 -23.04
N ASN A 19 -0.55 15.58 -23.81
CA ASN A 19 -0.89 14.16 -23.64
C ASN A 19 -0.40 13.60 -22.31
N GLU A 20 0.84 13.90 -21.90
CA GLU A 20 1.36 13.47 -20.60
C GLU A 20 0.57 14.09 -19.45
N GLN A 21 0.21 15.37 -19.56
CA GLN A 21 -0.57 16.05 -18.53
C GLN A 21 -1.97 15.42 -18.39
N LYS A 22 -2.62 15.08 -19.50
CA LYS A 22 -3.88 14.36 -19.50
C LYS A 22 -3.76 13.00 -18.82
N LEU A 23 -2.73 12.22 -19.17
CA LEU A 23 -2.46 10.93 -18.54
C LEU A 23 -2.25 11.06 -17.02
N ARG A 24 -1.49 12.06 -16.57
CA ARG A 24 -1.30 12.31 -15.13
C ARG A 24 -2.61 12.60 -14.43
N GLU A 25 -3.53 13.31 -15.08
CA GLU A 25 -4.83 13.60 -14.51
C GLU A 25 -5.72 12.36 -14.43
N ASP A 26 -5.76 11.54 -15.48
CA ASP A 26 -6.48 10.27 -15.50
C ASP A 26 -5.99 9.33 -14.38
N ILE A 27 -4.66 9.26 -14.19
CA ILE A 27 -4.04 8.50 -13.08
C ILE A 27 -4.47 9.07 -11.72
N ARG A 28 -4.45 10.40 -11.53
CA ARG A 28 -4.89 11.02 -10.26
C ARG A 28 -6.34 10.68 -9.94
N GLN A 29 -7.24 10.74 -10.92
CA GLN A 29 -8.64 10.40 -10.72
C GLN A 29 -8.82 8.93 -10.32
N ALA A 30 -8.08 8.00 -10.95
CA ALA A 30 -8.07 6.60 -10.55
C ALA A 30 -7.57 6.42 -9.10
N VAL A 31 -6.49 7.12 -8.72
CA VAL A 31 -5.94 7.09 -7.36
C VAL A 31 -6.92 7.64 -6.33
N LEU A 32 -7.62 8.74 -6.60
CA LEU A 32 -8.63 9.30 -5.68
C LEU A 32 -9.75 8.29 -5.38
N ASN A 33 -10.18 7.53 -6.39
CA ASN A 33 -11.18 6.47 -6.22
C ASN A 33 -10.67 5.33 -5.33
N ILE A 34 -9.39 4.98 -5.43
CA ILE A 34 -8.75 3.98 -4.56
C ILE A 34 -8.64 4.53 -3.13
N GLU A 35 -8.21 5.78 -2.98
CA GLU A 35 -8.07 6.42 -1.67
C GLU A 35 -9.39 6.51 -0.91
N GLN A 36 -10.50 6.75 -1.61
CA GLN A 36 -11.81 6.74 -0.99
C GLN A 36 -12.11 5.38 -0.33
N SER A 37 -11.94 4.28 -1.07
CA SER A 37 -12.13 2.94 -0.51
C SER A 37 -11.11 2.61 0.58
N ALA A 38 -9.88 3.08 0.47
CA ALA A 38 -8.89 2.93 1.53
C ALA A 38 -9.33 3.65 2.83
N ARG A 39 -9.93 4.85 2.73
CA ARG A 39 -10.48 5.57 3.90
C ARG A 39 -11.67 4.86 4.52
N GLU A 40 -12.55 4.28 3.71
CA GLU A 40 -13.67 3.47 4.18
C GLU A 40 -13.20 2.23 4.93
N ILE A 41 -12.24 1.47 4.35
CA ILE A 41 -11.60 0.32 5.01
C ILE A 41 -10.92 0.74 6.32
N MET A 42 -10.17 1.84 6.30
CA MET A 42 -9.49 2.36 7.49
C MET A 42 -10.48 2.69 8.60
N THR A 43 -11.61 3.32 8.27
CA THR A 43 -12.64 3.66 9.26
C THR A 43 -13.25 2.40 9.90
N LEU A 44 -13.51 1.36 9.10
CA LEU A 44 -14.00 0.08 9.60
C LEU A 44 -12.97 -0.63 10.46
N LEU A 45 -11.73 -0.76 10.01
CA LEU A 45 -10.68 -1.41 10.79
C LEU A 45 -10.41 -0.68 12.10
N LEU A 46 -10.37 0.65 12.10
CA LEU A 46 -10.15 1.43 13.32
C LEU A 46 -11.34 1.42 14.29
N SER A 47 -12.53 0.98 13.85
CA SER A 47 -13.67 0.81 14.76
C SER A 47 -13.43 -0.27 15.82
N VAL A 48 -12.46 -1.17 15.61
CA VAL A 48 -12.06 -2.18 16.62
C VAL A 48 -11.54 -1.55 17.92
N HIS A 49 -11.10 -0.29 17.88
CA HIS A 49 -10.65 0.45 19.06
C HIS A 49 -11.80 0.95 19.95
N GLN A 50 -13.05 0.83 19.51
CA GLN A 50 -14.23 1.24 20.28
C GLN A 50 -14.59 0.18 21.35
N GLN A 51 -15.37 0.57 22.37
CA GLN A 51 -15.64 -0.24 23.58
C GLN A 51 -16.19 -1.66 23.28
N ASP A 52 -16.96 -1.84 22.20
CA ASP A 52 -17.46 -3.16 21.75
C ASP A 52 -16.80 -3.66 20.45
N GLY A 53 -15.83 -2.94 19.90
CA GLY A 53 -15.19 -3.24 18.61
C GLY A 53 -14.45 -4.57 18.59
N ILE A 54 -13.90 -4.99 19.73
CA ILE A 54 -13.20 -6.28 19.88
C ILE A 54 -14.15 -7.46 19.62
N LYS A 55 -15.40 -7.39 20.09
CA LYS A 55 -16.40 -8.46 19.87
C LYS A 55 -16.84 -8.54 18.41
N GLN A 56 -16.80 -7.41 17.70
CA GLN A 56 -17.22 -7.29 16.29
C GLN A 56 -16.06 -7.54 15.32
N THR A 57 -14.84 -7.75 15.82
CA THR A 57 -13.63 -7.90 15.00
C THR A 57 -13.78 -8.96 13.89
N PRO A 58 -14.36 -10.16 14.12
CA PRO A 58 -14.55 -11.13 13.05
C PRO A 58 -15.42 -10.62 11.89
N SER A 59 -16.54 -9.96 12.21
CA SER A 59 -17.47 -9.37 11.22
C SER A 59 -16.84 -8.20 10.46
N ILE A 60 -16.07 -7.36 11.16
CA ILE A 60 -15.30 -6.27 10.56
C ILE A 60 -14.27 -6.84 9.57
N CYS A 61 -13.52 -7.86 9.97
CA CYS A 61 -12.50 -8.48 9.11
C CYS A 61 -13.12 -9.10 7.85
N GLU A 62 -14.28 -9.77 7.97
CA GLU A 62 -15.01 -10.32 6.82
C GLU A 62 -15.44 -9.21 5.85
N THR A 63 -16.05 -8.15 6.37
CA THR A 63 -16.48 -6.99 5.57
C THR A 63 -15.30 -6.33 4.85
N VAL A 64 -14.19 -6.11 5.56
CA VAL A 64 -12.99 -5.51 5.00
C VAL A 64 -12.35 -6.40 3.94
N SER A 65 -12.35 -7.73 4.14
CA SER A 65 -11.85 -8.68 3.14
C SER A 65 -12.61 -8.56 1.82
N LEU A 66 -13.94 -8.38 1.88
CA LEU A 66 -14.75 -8.14 0.69
C LEU A 66 -14.41 -6.81 -0.01
N MET A 67 -14.13 -5.76 0.77
CA MET A 67 -13.73 -4.46 0.20
C MET A 67 -12.37 -4.51 -0.50
N PHE A 68 -11.47 -5.41 -0.11
CA PHE A 68 -10.21 -5.61 -0.83
C PHE A 68 -10.42 -6.13 -2.25
N HIS A 69 -11.49 -6.89 -2.54
CA HIS A 69 -11.82 -7.25 -3.93
C HIS A 69 -12.13 -6.03 -4.79
N ILE A 70 -12.80 -5.02 -4.23
CA ILE A 70 -13.08 -3.75 -4.92
C ILE A 70 -11.76 -2.99 -5.16
N ILE A 71 -10.84 -3.02 -4.20
CA ILE A 71 -9.50 -2.45 -4.38
C ILE A 71 -8.75 -3.14 -5.52
N GLN A 72 -8.81 -4.47 -5.63
CA GLN A 72 -8.17 -5.21 -6.72
C GLN A 72 -8.66 -4.76 -8.10
N GLU A 73 -9.96 -4.52 -8.25
CA GLU A 73 -10.53 -4.02 -9.51
C GLU A 73 -10.03 -2.61 -9.83
N LYS A 74 -10.05 -1.71 -8.84
CA LYS A 74 -9.55 -0.33 -9.02
C LYS A 74 -8.04 -0.28 -9.31
N MET A 75 -7.26 -1.13 -8.67
CA MET A 75 -5.83 -1.27 -8.91
C MET A 75 -5.54 -1.83 -10.30
N ARG A 76 -6.36 -2.75 -10.81
CA ARG A 76 -6.27 -3.22 -12.20
C ARG A 76 -6.50 -2.09 -13.19
N SER A 77 -7.55 -1.29 -12.99
CA SER A 77 -7.82 -0.12 -13.84
C SER A 77 -6.68 0.90 -13.80
N LEU A 78 -6.08 1.14 -12.62
CA LEU A 78 -4.88 1.98 -12.50
C LEU A 78 -3.70 1.40 -13.28
N ALA A 79 -3.45 0.09 -13.18
CA ALA A 79 -2.35 -0.57 -13.87
C ALA A 79 -2.48 -0.51 -15.41
N GLU A 80 -3.70 -0.56 -15.94
CA GLU A 80 -3.99 -0.44 -17.37
C GLU A 80 -3.72 0.97 -17.92
N LEU A 81 -3.86 2.02 -17.09
CA LEU A 81 -3.55 3.39 -17.48
C LEU A 81 -2.04 3.65 -17.59
N VAL A 82 -1.22 2.95 -16.80
CA VAL A 82 0.22 3.21 -16.72
C VAL A 82 0.94 2.56 -17.91
N PRO A 83 1.63 3.34 -18.76
CA PRO A 83 2.39 2.77 -19.87
C PRO A 83 3.50 1.83 -19.39
N ALA A 84 3.77 0.80 -20.17
CA ALA A 84 4.88 -0.13 -19.89
C ALA A 84 6.20 0.63 -19.70
N ASN A 85 7.01 0.19 -18.72
CA ASN A 85 8.29 0.79 -18.34
C ASN A 85 8.23 2.24 -17.82
N GLN A 86 7.04 2.79 -17.53
CA GLN A 86 6.89 4.15 -16.96
C GLN A 86 6.40 4.14 -15.50
N TYR A 87 6.52 3.01 -14.81
CA TYR A 87 6.10 2.88 -13.40
C TYR A 87 6.68 3.99 -12.51
N TYR A 88 8.01 4.09 -12.44
CA TYR A 88 8.70 5.08 -11.59
C TYR A 88 8.57 6.52 -12.09
N ARG A 89 8.02 6.76 -13.29
CA ARG A 89 7.74 8.12 -13.77
C ARG A 89 6.52 8.72 -13.06
N PHE A 90 5.56 7.88 -12.71
CA PHE A 90 4.27 8.30 -12.15
C PHE A 90 4.03 7.77 -10.72
N ASN A 91 4.97 7.00 -10.15
CA ASN A 91 4.76 6.30 -8.87
C ASN A 91 4.40 7.22 -7.71
N ASP A 92 4.97 8.42 -7.65
CA ASP A 92 4.68 9.41 -6.61
C ASP A 92 3.18 9.73 -6.48
N ILE A 93 2.40 9.55 -7.56
CA ILE A 93 0.97 9.82 -7.56
C ILE A 93 0.21 8.80 -6.69
N TRP A 94 0.56 7.51 -6.76
CA TRP A 94 -0.13 6.44 -6.02
C TRP A 94 0.64 5.93 -4.80
N ARG A 95 1.88 6.36 -4.60
CA ARG A 95 2.77 5.90 -3.53
C ARG A 95 2.08 5.91 -2.16
N PHE A 96 1.50 7.04 -1.77
CA PHE A 96 0.84 7.19 -0.47
C PHE A 96 -0.38 6.26 -0.30
N VAL A 97 -1.16 6.04 -1.37
CA VAL A 97 -2.31 5.13 -1.27
C VAL A 97 -1.86 3.67 -1.17
N ILE A 98 -0.81 3.26 -1.88
CA ILE A 98 -0.25 1.90 -1.76
C ILE A 98 0.26 1.66 -0.34
N GLN A 99 1.06 2.57 0.21
CA GLN A 99 1.57 2.46 1.58
C GLN A 99 0.43 2.28 2.60
N ARG A 100 -0.65 3.06 2.44
CA ARG A 100 -1.84 2.91 3.28
C ARG A 100 -2.56 1.57 3.06
N LEU A 101 -2.70 1.10 1.83
CA LEU A 101 -3.30 -0.21 1.56
C LEU A 101 -2.48 -1.36 2.15
N VAL A 102 -1.14 -1.26 2.12
CA VAL A 102 -0.24 -2.21 2.79
C VAL A 102 -0.51 -2.22 4.30
N PHE A 103 -0.57 -1.05 4.93
CA PHE A 103 -0.92 -0.93 6.34
C PHE A 103 -2.24 -1.61 6.66
N LEU A 104 -3.29 -1.33 5.88
CA LEU A 104 -4.63 -1.90 6.10
C LEU A 104 -4.65 -3.43 5.91
N ALA A 105 -3.93 -3.96 4.92
CA ALA A 105 -3.80 -5.40 4.69
C ALA A 105 -3.04 -6.09 5.83
N ALA A 106 -1.98 -5.45 6.31
CA ALA A 106 -1.21 -5.93 7.44
C ALA A 106 -2.02 -5.90 8.74
N PHE A 107 -2.81 -4.84 8.96
CA PHE A 107 -3.66 -4.73 10.13
C PHE A 107 -4.80 -5.76 10.11
N LEU A 108 -5.45 -5.97 8.95
CA LEU A 108 -6.43 -7.04 8.77
C LEU A 108 -5.86 -8.41 9.13
N THR A 109 -4.67 -8.75 8.59
CA THR A 109 -4.03 -10.06 8.82
C THR A 109 -3.65 -10.23 10.29
N TYR A 110 -3.16 -9.16 10.91
CA TYR A 110 -2.84 -9.15 12.34
C TYR A 110 -4.09 -9.38 13.21
N LEU A 111 -5.23 -8.76 12.89
CA LEU A 111 -6.47 -8.98 13.64
C LEU A 111 -7.03 -10.41 13.47
N GLN A 112 -6.76 -11.06 12.34
CA GLN A 112 -7.24 -12.42 12.06
C GLN A 112 -6.35 -13.51 12.66
N SER A 113 -5.03 -13.31 12.69
CA SER A 113 -4.05 -14.37 12.95
C SER A 113 -2.92 -14.00 13.90
N GLU A 114 -2.84 -12.73 14.32
CA GLU A 114 -1.74 -12.18 15.13
C GLU A 114 -0.35 -12.35 14.49
N THR A 115 -0.30 -12.51 13.15
CA THR A 115 0.94 -12.66 12.39
C THR A 115 1.23 -11.45 11.52
N LEU A 116 2.51 -11.28 11.17
CA LEU A 116 2.95 -10.28 10.20
C LEU A 116 2.72 -10.80 8.78
N VAL A 117 2.03 -10.01 7.96
CA VAL A 117 1.73 -10.37 6.57
C VAL A 117 2.98 -10.31 5.69
N SER A 118 3.16 -11.32 4.83
CA SER A 118 4.26 -11.31 3.85
C SER A 118 3.98 -10.35 2.69
N ARG A 119 5.03 -9.82 2.05
CA ARG A 119 4.91 -8.96 0.85
C ARG A 119 4.08 -9.61 -0.26
N ASN A 120 4.26 -10.92 -0.48
CA ASN A 120 3.55 -11.66 -1.53
C ASN A 120 2.04 -11.74 -1.25
N THR A 121 1.68 -11.94 0.01
CA THR A 121 0.28 -11.97 0.45
C THR A 121 -0.36 -10.59 0.29
N VAL A 122 0.35 -9.51 0.67
CA VAL A 122 -0.14 -8.13 0.49
C VAL A 122 -0.33 -7.79 -0.98
N ALA A 123 0.64 -8.13 -1.84
CA ALA A 123 0.53 -7.93 -3.27
C ALA A 123 -0.71 -8.65 -3.85
N THR A 124 -0.97 -9.87 -3.38
CA THR A 124 -2.17 -10.64 -3.76
C THR A 124 -3.46 -9.96 -3.28
N LEU A 125 -3.51 -9.48 -2.03
CA LEU A 125 -4.68 -8.79 -1.47
C LEU A 125 -5.01 -7.49 -2.22
N ILE A 126 -3.99 -6.70 -2.56
CA ILE A 126 -4.15 -5.43 -3.27
C ILE A 126 -4.38 -5.64 -4.78
N GLY A 127 -3.96 -6.79 -5.33
CA GLY A 127 -4.13 -7.13 -6.75
C GLY A 127 -2.98 -6.66 -7.64
N VAL A 128 -1.77 -6.57 -7.09
CA VAL A 128 -0.55 -6.14 -7.79
C VAL A 128 0.48 -7.26 -7.84
N LYS A 129 1.48 -7.12 -8.70
CA LYS A 129 2.59 -8.07 -8.81
C LYS A 129 3.61 -7.86 -7.70
N VAL A 130 4.47 -8.85 -7.48
CA VAL A 130 5.59 -8.76 -6.53
C VAL A 130 6.85 -8.30 -7.24
N ASN A 131 7.13 -8.88 -8.41
CA ASN A 131 8.34 -8.57 -9.16
C ASN A 131 8.07 -7.45 -10.16
N ARG A 132 9.11 -6.62 -10.36
CA ARG A 132 9.09 -5.53 -11.33
C ARG A 132 8.89 -6.01 -12.78
N GLU A 133 9.41 -7.18 -13.12
CA GLU A 133 9.37 -7.75 -14.47
C GLU A 133 7.94 -8.12 -14.91
N ASP A 134 7.07 -8.42 -13.94
CA ASP A 134 5.69 -8.84 -14.18
C ASP A 134 4.74 -7.65 -14.41
N GLY A 135 5.24 -6.41 -14.31
CA GLY A 135 4.50 -5.17 -14.57
C GLY A 135 4.24 -4.33 -13.31
N PHE A 136 3.00 -3.90 -13.12
CA PHE A 136 2.61 -3.07 -11.99
C PHE A 136 2.78 -3.85 -10.68
N HIS A 137 3.72 -3.42 -9.84
CA HIS A 137 4.19 -4.19 -8.68
C HIS A 137 4.15 -3.38 -7.39
N LEU A 138 4.23 -4.11 -6.27
CA LEU A 138 4.42 -3.54 -4.93
C LEU A 138 5.91 -3.32 -4.66
N ASP A 139 6.31 -2.06 -4.54
CA ASP A 139 7.69 -1.71 -4.18
C ASP A 139 8.02 -2.15 -2.74
N LEU A 140 9.28 -2.51 -2.51
CA LEU A 140 9.74 -2.93 -1.19
C LEU A 140 9.64 -1.78 -0.18
N ASP A 141 10.00 -0.57 -0.61
CA ASP A 141 9.96 0.62 0.25
C ASP A 141 8.53 0.93 0.70
N ASP A 142 7.56 0.79 -0.20
CA ASP A 142 6.14 1.00 0.12
C ASP A 142 5.60 -0.08 1.06
N TYR A 143 6.05 -1.32 0.90
CA TYR A 143 5.72 -2.40 1.83
C TYR A 143 6.24 -2.10 3.24
N LEU A 144 7.53 -1.76 3.37
CA LEU A 144 8.16 -1.45 4.65
C LEU A 144 7.50 -0.23 5.30
N GLN A 145 7.19 0.81 4.53
CA GLN A 145 6.55 2.01 5.04
C GLN A 145 5.14 1.73 5.59
N GLY A 146 4.37 0.83 4.96
CA GLY A 146 3.08 0.38 5.47
C GLY A 146 3.19 -0.42 6.77
N LEU A 147 4.23 -1.27 6.90
CA LEU A 147 4.48 -2.00 8.15
C LEU A 147 4.84 -1.08 9.33
N LEU A 148 5.58 0.01 9.08
CA LEU A 148 5.90 0.99 10.12
C LEU A 148 4.63 1.70 10.65
N GLN A 149 3.64 1.94 9.78
CA GLN A 149 2.34 2.46 10.18
C GLN A 149 1.60 1.46 11.08
N LEU A 150 1.64 0.15 10.74
CA LEU A 150 1.07 -0.90 11.60
C LEU A 150 1.69 -0.89 13.00
N ALA A 151 3.02 -0.83 13.10
CA ALA A 151 3.71 -0.81 14.39
C ALA A 151 3.26 0.37 15.27
N SER A 152 3.04 1.53 14.64
CA SER A 152 2.56 2.75 15.31
C SER A 152 1.12 2.56 15.85
N GLU A 153 0.23 1.99 15.05
CA GLU A 153 -1.16 1.72 15.46
C GLU A 153 -1.26 0.65 16.55
N LEU A 154 -0.44 -0.40 16.50
CA LEU A 154 -0.41 -1.42 17.55
C LEU A 154 0.09 -0.85 18.89
N CYS A 155 1.04 0.08 18.86
CA CYS A 155 1.48 0.80 20.06
C CYS A 155 0.30 1.60 20.67
N PHE A 156 -0.50 2.27 19.84
CA PHE A 156 -1.69 2.99 20.28
C PHE A 156 -2.79 2.04 20.81
N PHE A 157 -3.09 0.95 20.09
CA PHE A 157 -4.04 -0.08 20.50
C PHE A 157 -3.70 -0.67 21.87
N SER A 158 -2.41 -0.94 22.13
CA SER A 158 -1.94 -1.44 23.43
C SER A 158 -2.18 -0.46 24.59
N GLY A 159 -2.15 0.85 24.31
CA GLY A 159 -2.47 1.89 25.27
C GLY A 159 -3.95 1.90 25.65
N ILE A 160 -4.85 1.64 24.68
CA ILE A 160 -6.30 1.53 24.92
C ILE A 160 -6.64 0.18 25.58
N SER A 161 -6.02 -0.92 25.16
CA SER A 161 -6.29 -2.26 25.70
C SER A 161 -5.75 -2.47 27.13
N LYS A 162 -4.81 -1.66 27.60
CA LYS A 162 -4.46 -1.62 29.04
C LYS A 162 -5.62 -1.20 29.95
N CYS A 163 -6.66 -0.54 29.43
CA CYS A 163 -7.93 -0.34 30.16
C CYS A 163 -8.88 -1.56 30.10
N SER A 164 -8.62 -2.54 29.24
CA SER A 164 -9.38 -3.80 29.12
C SER A 164 -8.42 -4.98 28.96
N SER A 165 -7.71 -5.31 30.05
CA SER A 165 -7.11 -6.61 30.37
C SER A 165 -6.68 -7.54 29.21
N LYS A 166 -5.35 -7.62 29.02
CA LYS A 166 -4.56 -8.63 28.26
C LYS A 166 -4.37 -8.38 26.76
N ILE A 167 -3.36 -7.55 26.42
CA ILE A 167 -2.51 -7.76 25.23
C ILE A 167 -1.06 -7.46 25.63
N THR A 168 -0.20 -8.47 25.60
CA THR A 168 1.24 -8.37 25.85
C THR A 168 1.95 -7.84 24.60
N VAL A 169 1.99 -6.51 24.44
CA VAL A 169 2.96 -5.85 23.55
C VAL A 169 4.26 -5.65 24.32
N LEU A 170 5.05 -6.73 24.45
CA LEU A 170 6.43 -6.65 24.94
C LEU A 170 7.45 -7.24 23.98
N GLU A 171 7.08 -7.82 22.84
CA GLU A 171 8.08 -8.35 21.89
C GLU A 171 8.50 -7.36 20.80
N ILE A 172 7.74 -6.31 20.48
CA ILE A 172 8.09 -5.39 19.37
C ILE A 172 9.12 -4.31 19.79
N ARG A 173 9.22 -4.01 21.08
CA ARG A 173 10.20 -3.02 21.59
C ARG A 173 11.62 -3.57 21.71
N ASP A 174 11.77 -4.89 21.77
CA ASP A 174 13.05 -5.56 22.00
C ASP A 174 13.61 -6.24 20.74
N LEU A 175 12.86 -6.27 19.63
CA LEU A 175 13.34 -6.82 18.37
C LEU A 175 14.35 -5.86 17.72
N ASN A 176 15.62 -6.24 17.76
CA ASN A 176 16.69 -5.58 17.02
C ASN A 176 16.38 -5.67 15.51
N CYS A 177 16.80 -4.68 14.69
CA CYS A 177 16.48 -4.64 13.24
C CYS A 177 16.75 -5.97 12.50
N THR A 178 17.70 -6.76 12.96
CA THR A 178 18.05 -8.10 12.44
C THR A 178 16.95 -9.16 12.65
N GLU A 179 16.20 -9.11 13.74
CA GLU A 179 15.13 -10.10 14.01
C GLU A 179 13.86 -9.79 13.21
N ILE A 180 13.61 -8.51 12.92
CA ILE A 180 12.56 -8.08 12.00
C ILE A 180 12.86 -8.58 10.58
N LEU A 181 14.11 -8.45 10.11
CA LEU A 181 14.54 -8.96 8.80
C LEU A 181 14.39 -10.48 8.67
N ASN A 182 14.74 -11.23 9.72
CA ASN A 182 14.59 -12.69 9.75
C ASN A 182 13.11 -13.13 9.79
N LYS A 183 12.22 -12.43 10.51
CA LYS A 183 10.78 -12.73 10.54
C LYS A 183 10.06 -12.40 9.22
N ILE A 184 10.59 -11.46 8.42
CA ILE A 184 10.06 -11.10 7.09
C ILE A 184 10.53 -12.11 6.03
N GLY A 185 11.39 -13.08 6.37
CA GLY A 185 11.86 -14.10 5.43
C GLY A 185 12.81 -13.57 4.36
N MET A 186 13.54 -12.48 4.67
CA MET A 186 14.58 -11.96 3.79
C MET A 186 15.94 -12.48 4.27
N ASP A 187 16.48 -13.48 3.57
CA ASP A 187 17.90 -13.80 3.67
C ASP A 187 18.70 -12.58 3.22
N TYR A 188 19.40 -11.95 4.17
CA TYR A 188 20.33 -10.86 3.87
C TYR A 188 21.50 -11.45 3.08
N CYS A 189 21.52 -11.27 1.76
CA CYS A 189 22.71 -11.50 0.96
C CYS A 189 23.75 -10.45 1.37
N ASP A 190 24.73 -10.90 2.14
CA ASP A 190 25.88 -10.13 2.62
C ASP A 190 26.64 -9.49 1.43
N PRO A 191 26.83 -8.16 1.37
CA PRO A 191 27.59 -7.50 0.31
C PRO A 191 29.11 -7.68 0.42
N ALA A 192 29.58 -8.68 1.16
CA ALA A 192 31.00 -8.96 1.37
C ALA A 192 31.37 -10.43 1.06
N LYS A 193 31.14 -10.86 -0.19
CA LYS A 193 31.93 -11.90 -0.87
C LYS A 193 32.05 -11.61 -2.36
#